data_AF-A0AAP6LMH4-F1
#
_entry.id   AF-A0AAP6LMH4-F1
#
_cell.length_a   1.000
_cell.length_b   1.000
_cell.length_c   1.000
_cell.angle_alpha   90.00
_cell.angle_beta   90.00
_cell.angle_gamma   90.00
#
_symmetry.space_group_name_H-M   'P 1'
#
loop_
_entity.id
_entity.type
_entity.pdbx_description
1 polymer ?
#
loop_
_entity_poly.entity_id
_entity_poly.type
_entity_poly.pdbx_seq_one_letter_code
_entity_poly.pdbx_strand_id
1 'polypeptide(L)'
;MKKSIALSLLAIGLTATSCKRDTTTTTTTTVDISVQNDYDAQAIQQFLKDNYFDSRGNIVAFDSSSTTDDNEKPLSDYNPQTLESGVVYIVRPNAQPDNGTTIGATDNISLMHKTMTYVATKENESVKLRSPYTFYNTISGTGTPQEDPSFYYVKNSVLTSSGKTRSYYEIEGFQEALKYFKSFNQEAEVDYNLQGVIIVPSKAAFARDAHFNYAGYSLNDRTFVFNFQVYKTSARTSD
;
A
#
# COMPACT_ATOMS: atom_id res chain seq x y z
N MET A 1 5.77 13.01 58.29
CA MET A 1 6.01 13.32 56.87
C MET A 1 6.12 12.01 56.09
N LYS A 2 5.24 11.81 55.11
CA LYS A 2 5.24 10.63 54.21
C LYS A 2 6.39 10.74 53.21
N LYS A 3 7.13 9.66 52.96
CA LYS A 3 7.84 9.44 51.69
C LYS A 3 7.71 7.96 51.30
N SER A 4 6.85 7.71 50.33
CA SER A 4 6.73 6.46 49.58
C SER A 4 7.92 6.32 48.64
N ILE A 5 8.63 5.20 48.68
CA ILE A 5 9.61 4.83 47.67
C ILE A 5 8.88 3.91 46.67
N ALA A 6 8.66 4.43 45.47
CA ALA A 6 8.06 3.72 44.36
C ALA A 6 9.11 2.80 43.69
N LEU A 7 8.65 1.60 43.35
CA LEU A 7 9.35 0.52 42.70
C LEU A 7 9.63 0.87 41.22
N SER A 8 10.86 0.68 40.74
CA SER A 8 11.18 0.76 39.31
C SER A 8 11.84 -0.55 38.87
N LEU A 9 11.02 -1.45 38.32
CA LEU A 9 11.48 -2.67 37.66
C LEU A 9 11.99 -2.29 36.26
N LEU A 10 13.31 -2.22 36.09
CA LEU A 10 13.94 -2.20 34.76
C LEU A 10 13.90 -3.61 34.18
N ALA A 11 13.08 -3.84 33.15
CA ALA A 11 13.13 -5.03 32.33
C ALA A 11 14.22 -4.84 31.25
N ILE A 12 15.35 -5.52 31.41
CA ILE A 12 16.41 -5.60 30.39
C ILE A 12 16.03 -6.74 29.44
N GLY A 13 15.60 -6.40 28.23
CA GLY A 13 15.30 -7.36 27.17
C GLY A 13 16.58 -8.06 26.71
N LEU A 14 16.60 -9.39 26.80
CA LEU A 14 17.67 -10.24 26.28
C LEU A 14 17.54 -10.35 24.74
N THR A 15 18.43 -9.70 23.99
CA THR A 15 18.60 -10.01 22.57
C THR A 15 19.50 -11.24 22.43
N ALA A 16 18.92 -12.39 22.09
CA ALA A 16 19.68 -13.58 21.73
C ALA A 16 20.37 -13.37 20.38
N THR A 17 21.68 -13.10 20.39
CA THR A 17 22.52 -13.16 19.19
C THR A 17 22.94 -14.60 18.95
N SER A 18 22.34 -15.27 17.96
CA SER A 18 22.84 -16.53 17.42
C SER A 18 23.59 -16.26 16.11
N CYS A 19 24.92 -16.33 16.17
CA CYS A 19 25.81 -16.55 15.01
C CYS A 19 25.70 -18.03 14.59
N LYS A 20 25.87 -18.51 13.35
CA LYS A 20 26.08 -18.00 11.98
C LYS A 20 25.82 -19.23 11.08
N ARG A 21 25.16 -19.05 9.94
CA ARG A 21 25.38 -19.88 8.74
C ARG A 21 25.22 -18.98 7.51
N ASP A 22 26.29 -18.89 6.71
CA ASP A 22 26.35 -18.15 5.46
C ASP A 22 25.34 -18.73 4.45
N THR A 23 24.19 -18.08 4.37
CA THR A 23 23.42 -17.90 3.15
C THR A 23 22.92 -16.48 3.24
N THR A 24 23.31 -15.61 2.30
CA THR A 24 22.85 -14.21 2.23
C THR A 24 21.38 -14.19 1.79
N THR A 25 20.52 -14.70 2.66
CA THR A 25 19.12 -14.35 2.68
C THR A 25 19.05 -13.28 3.76
N THR A 26 18.87 -12.02 3.38
CA THR A 26 18.63 -10.93 4.34
C THR A 26 17.28 -11.22 4.99
N THR A 27 17.25 -12.11 5.98
CA THR A 27 16.05 -12.38 6.77
C THR A 27 15.81 -11.12 7.57
N THR A 28 14.88 -10.30 7.09
CA THR A 28 14.41 -9.12 7.82
C THR A 28 13.96 -9.62 9.18
N THR A 29 14.64 -9.20 10.25
CA THR A 29 14.32 -9.69 11.58
C THR A 29 12.91 -9.23 11.92
N THR A 30 12.01 -10.18 12.19
CA THR A 30 10.63 -9.86 12.57
C THR A 30 10.65 -9.11 13.90
N VAL A 31 10.15 -7.88 13.89
CA VAL A 31 9.97 -7.04 15.08
C VAL A 31 8.59 -7.27 15.70
N ASP A 32 8.33 -6.67 16.86
CA ASP A 32 6.97 -6.66 17.42
C ASP A 32 6.00 -5.92 16.49
N ILE A 33 4.73 -6.32 16.50
CA ILE A 33 3.72 -5.76 15.59
C ILE A 33 3.51 -4.26 15.80
N SER A 34 3.58 -3.77 17.04
CA SER A 34 3.51 -2.33 17.32
C SER A 34 4.70 -1.57 16.73
N VAL A 35 5.90 -2.15 16.80
CA VAL A 35 7.11 -1.58 16.19
C VAL A 35 6.99 -1.59 14.67
N GLN A 36 6.45 -2.65 14.07
CA GLN A 36 6.20 -2.70 12.63
C GLN A 36 5.20 -1.61 12.20
N ASN A 37 4.14 -1.38 12.97
CA ASN A 37 3.17 -0.32 12.70
C ASN A 37 3.80 1.08 12.76
N ASP A 38 4.68 1.31 13.74
CA ASP A 38 5.44 2.56 13.84
C ASP A 38 6.44 2.71 12.68
N TYR A 39 7.00 1.60 12.22
CA TYR A 39 7.90 1.59 11.07
C TYR A 39 7.17 1.91 9.77
N ASP A 40 6.00 1.30 9.54
CA ASP A 40 5.17 1.60 8.37
C ASP A 40 4.84 3.09 8.32
N ALA A 41 4.39 3.68 9.44
CA ALA A 41 4.07 5.10 9.49
C ALA A 41 5.26 6.00 9.11
N GLN A 42 6.44 5.75 9.70
CA GLN A 42 7.65 6.52 9.39
C GLN A 42 8.12 6.30 7.94
N ALA A 43 8.10 5.07 7.47
CA ALA A 43 8.53 4.71 6.13
C ALA A 43 7.63 5.31 5.05
N ILE A 44 6.31 5.39 5.28
CA ILE A 44 5.37 6.05 4.37
C ILE A 44 5.71 7.54 4.27
N GLN A 45 5.96 8.21 5.40
CA GLN A 45 6.36 9.63 5.38
C GLN A 45 7.68 9.84 4.62
N GLN A 46 8.64 8.93 4.76
CA GLN A 46 9.87 8.99 3.99
C GLN A 46 9.64 8.70 2.50
N PHE A 47 8.79 7.72 2.16
CA PHE A 47 8.42 7.41 0.79
C PHE A 47 7.81 8.62 0.07
N LEU A 48 6.97 9.38 0.76
CA LEU A 48 6.37 10.61 0.20
C LEU A 48 7.41 11.69 -0.13
N LYS A 49 8.51 11.75 0.61
CA LYS A 49 9.61 12.71 0.36
C LYS A 49 10.57 12.21 -0.71
N ASP A 50 10.82 10.90 -0.71
CA ASP A 50 11.82 10.25 -1.58
C ASP A 50 11.29 9.96 -2.99
N ASN A 51 10.02 10.26 -3.28
CA ASN A 51 9.40 9.96 -4.57
C ASN A 51 8.56 11.14 -5.09
N TYR A 52 8.32 11.15 -6.40
CA TYR A 52 7.49 12.10 -7.12
C TYR A 52 6.59 11.40 -8.15
N PHE A 53 5.66 12.14 -8.74
CA PHE A 53 4.88 11.70 -9.90
C PHE A 53 5.57 12.12 -11.21
N ASP A 54 5.79 11.20 -12.13
CA ASP A 54 6.16 11.57 -13.50
C ASP A 54 4.99 12.23 -14.27
N SER A 55 5.23 12.56 -15.54
CA SER A 55 4.23 13.19 -16.41
C SER A 55 2.93 12.38 -16.57
N ARG A 56 2.98 11.05 -16.48
CA ARG A 56 1.82 10.14 -16.55
C ARG A 56 1.31 9.72 -15.17
N GLY A 57 1.86 10.28 -14.09
CA GLY A 57 1.49 9.96 -12.72
C GLY A 57 2.10 8.67 -12.18
N ASN A 58 3.11 8.09 -12.84
CA ASN A 58 3.87 6.98 -12.27
C ASN A 58 4.69 7.47 -11.09
N ILE A 59 4.84 6.64 -10.05
CA ILE A 59 5.72 6.95 -8.93
C ILE A 59 7.17 6.62 -9.28
N VAL A 60 8.05 7.61 -9.12
CA VAL A 60 9.48 7.53 -9.39
C VAL A 60 10.23 8.01 -8.15
N ALA A 61 11.32 7.33 -7.80
CA ALA A 61 12.21 7.76 -6.73
C ALA A 61 13.16 8.85 -7.23
N PHE A 62 13.45 9.85 -6.40
CA PHE A 62 14.49 10.84 -6.73
C PHE A 62 15.86 10.17 -6.89
N ASP A 63 16.59 10.55 -7.93
CA ASP A 63 17.95 10.06 -8.17
C ASP A 63 19.00 11.01 -7.58
N SER A 64 19.50 10.68 -6.39
CA SER A 64 20.58 11.44 -5.73
C SER A 64 21.90 11.53 -6.51
N SER A 65 22.07 10.74 -7.57
CA SER A 65 23.25 10.77 -8.45
C SER A 65 23.09 11.65 -9.69
N SER A 66 21.89 12.21 -9.89
CA SER A 66 21.53 13.08 -11.01
C SER A 66 20.87 14.37 -10.50
N THR A 67 20.76 15.36 -11.38
CA THR A 67 19.99 16.60 -11.12
C THR A 67 18.76 16.71 -12.03
N THR A 68 18.50 15.66 -12.82
CA THR A 68 17.43 15.64 -13.83
C THR A 68 16.04 15.78 -13.25
N ASP A 69 15.85 15.33 -12.02
CA ASP A 69 14.58 15.34 -11.29
C ASP A 69 14.59 16.30 -10.09
N ASP A 70 15.63 17.12 -9.90
CA ASP A 70 15.71 18.09 -8.79
C ASP A 70 14.56 19.12 -8.79
N ASN A 71 13.93 19.33 -9.96
CA ASN A 71 12.80 20.24 -10.11
C ASN A 71 11.44 19.54 -9.93
N GLU A 72 11.44 18.21 -9.79
CA GLU A 72 10.21 17.45 -9.62
C GLU A 72 9.63 17.67 -8.24
N LYS A 73 8.30 17.74 -8.19
CA LYS A 73 7.58 18.00 -6.95
C LYS A 73 7.45 16.68 -6.15
N PRO A 74 7.95 16.60 -4.91
CA PRO A 74 7.82 15.37 -4.10
C PRO A 74 6.35 15.08 -3.78
N LEU A 75 6.02 13.79 -3.57
CA LEU A 75 4.67 13.36 -3.21
C LEU A 75 4.16 14.04 -1.93
N SER A 76 5.06 14.35 -0.99
CA SER A 76 4.76 15.08 0.26
C SER A 76 4.08 16.43 0.02
N ASP A 77 4.30 17.05 -1.14
CA ASP A 77 3.86 18.40 -1.43
C ASP A 77 2.52 18.42 -2.20
N TYR A 78 1.94 17.24 -2.47
CA TYR A 78 0.63 17.08 -3.12
C TYR A 78 -0.55 17.01 -2.12
N ASN A 79 -0.37 17.53 -0.91
CA ASN A 79 -1.38 17.51 0.15
C ASN A 79 -1.89 16.08 0.49
N PRO A 80 -0.99 15.12 0.78
CA PRO A 80 -1.37 13.77 1.19
C PRO A 80 -2.32 13.81 2.40
N GLN A 81 -3.36 12.99 2.34
CA GLN A 81 -4.34 12.83 3.42
C GLN A 81 -4.10 11.52 4.14
N THR A 82 -4.08 11.54 5.47
CA THR A 82 -3.92 10.34 6.31
C THR A 82 -5.23 10.03 7.03
N LEU A 83 -5.72 8.80 6.89
CA LEU A 83 -6.91 8.29 7.53
C LEU A 83 -6.59 7.72 8.92
N GLU A 84 -7.63 7.46 9.74
CA GLU A 84 -7.46 6.90 11.09
C GLU A 84 -6.77 5.52 11.10
N SER A 85 -6.99 4.73 10.04
CA SER A 85 -6.30 3.46 9.79
C SER A 85 -4.80 3.61 9.50
N GLY A 86 -4.32 4.83 9.27
CA GLY A 86 -2.96 5.13 8.81
C GLY A 86 -2.79 5.00 7.30
N VAL A 87 -3.86 4.67 6.55
CA VAL A 87 -3.85 4.73 5.09
C VAL A 87 -3.59 6.17 4.65
N VAL A 88 -2.70 6.34 3.68
CA VAL A 88 -2.41 7.64 3.07
C VAL A 88 -2.87 7.64 1.63
N TYR A 89 -3.52 8.70 1.17
CA TYR A 89 -3.84 8.86 -0.24
C TYR A 89 -3.49 10.25 -0.77
N ILE A 90 -3.22 10.32 -2.07
CA ILE A 90 -3.04 11.56 -2.81
C ILE A 90 -3.92 11.48 -4.05
N VAL A 91 -4.85 12.43 -4.15
CA VAL A 91 -5.59 12.72 -5.37
C VAL A 91 -4.71 13.60 -6.24
N ARG A 92 -4.20 13.07 -7.37
CA ARG A 92 -3.29 13.84 -8.22
C ARG A 92 -4.06 15.01 -8.86
N PRO A 93 -3.59 16.27 -8.70
CA PRO A 93 -4.20 17.42 -9.32
C PRO A 93 -4.21 17.29 -10.85
N ASN A 94 -5.27 17.79 -11.50
CA ASN A 94 -5.43 17.80 -12.96
C ASN A 94 -5.37 16.41 -13.63
N ALA A 95 -5.49 15.33 -12.85
CA ALA A 95 -5.54 13.96 -13.33
C ALA A 95 -6.79 13.24 -12.80
N GLN A 96 -7.86 13.99 -12.52
CA GLN A 96 -9.17 13.46 -12.16
C GLN A 96 -10.12 13.55 -13.36
N PRO A 97 -11.15 12.70 -13.44
CA PRO A 97 -12.16 12.81 -14.47
C PRO A 97 -13.03 14.07 -14.25
N ASP A 98 -13.29 14.82 -15.32
CA ASP A 98 -14.15 16.01 -15.28
C ASP A 98 -15.57 15.66 -14.79
N ASN A 99 -16.12 14.56 -15.31
CA ASN A 99 -17.44 14.03 -14.97
C ASN A 99 -17.35 12.57 -14.46
N GLY A 100 -16.56 12.36 -13.40
CA GLY A 100 -16.35 11.01 -12.86
C GLY A 100 -17.55 10.43 -12.11
N THR A 101 -17.67 9.10 -12.12
CA THR A 101 -18.67 8.36 -11.33
C THR A 101 -18.13 8.07 -9.93
N THR A 102 -18.98 8.25 -8.92
CA THR A 102 -18.70 7.83 -7.55
C THR A 102 -18.59 6.30 -7.49
N ILE A 103 -17.53 5.80 -6.86
CA ILE A 103 -17.31 4.36 -6.69
C ILE A 103 -18.10 3.90 -5.47
N GLY A 104 -19.10 3.03 -5.66
CA GLY A 104 -19.84 2.41 -4.57
C GLY A 104 -19.00 1.37 -3.83
N ALA A 105 -19.28 1.17 -2.53
CA ALA A 105 -18.48 0.31 -1.65
C ALA A 105 -18.34 -1.16 -2.12
N THR A 106 -19.28 -1.64 -2.94
CA THR A 106 -19.32 -3.01 -3.44
C THR A 106 -19.37 -3.06 -4.97
N ASP A 107 -19.16 -1.93 -5.64
CA ASP A 107 -19.25 -1.87 -7.10
C ASP A 107 -18.25 -2.82 -7.76
N ASN A 108 -18.48 -3.18 -9.01
CA ASN A 108 -17.39 -3.71 -9.83
C ASN A 108 -16.48 -2.54 -10.21
N ILE A 109 -15.17 -2.78 -10.26
CA ILE A 109 -14.19 -1.80 -10.73
C ILE A 109 -13.33 -2.39 -11.84
N SER A 110 -12.90 -1.53 -12.76
CA SER A 110 -11.87 -1.79 -13.75
C SER A 110 -10.66 -0.90 -13.42
N LEU A 111 -9.56 -1.52 -13.02
CA LEU A 111 -8.43 -0.85 -12.38
C LEU A 111 -7.16 -0.95 -13.24
N MET A 112 -6.67 0.17 -13.77
CA MET A 112 -5.34 0.27 -14.35
C MET A 112 -4.35 0.70 -13.26
N HIS A 113 -3.36 -0.12 -12.93
CA HIS A 113 -2.47 0.16 -11.82
C HIS A 113 -1.11 -0.54 -11.91
N LYS A 114 -0.15 0.04 -11.20
CA LYS A 114 1.07 -0.61 -10.74
C LYS A 114 1.04 -0.60 -9.21
N THR A 115 0.89 -1.77 -8.61
CA THR A 115 0.96 -1.92 -7.15
C THR A 115 2.27 -2.56 -6.75
N MET A 116 3.03 -1.83 -5.95
CA MET A 116 4.25 -2.32 -5.33
C MET A 116 4.01 -2.59 -3.85
N THR A 117 4.71 -3.55 -3.28
CA THR A 117 4.70 -3.83 -1.84
C THR A 117 6.11 -3.76 -1.29
N TYR A 118 6.21 -3.43 -0.02
CA TYR A 118 7.47 -3.20 0.67
C TYR A 118 7.37 -3.66 2.11
N VAL A 119 8.50 -3.95 2.74
CA VAL A 119 8.59 -4.07 4.20
C VAL A 119 9.21 -2.78 4.73
N ALA A 120 8.60 -2.16 5.73
CA ALA A 120 9.22 -1.03 6.42
C ALA A 120 10.32 -1.54 7.35
N THR A 121 11.55 -1.06 7.16
CA THR A 121 12.70 -1.48 7.95
C THR A 121 13.47 -0.26 8.45
N LYS A 122 14.04 -0.40 9.65
CA LYS A 122 14.96 0.58 10.21
C LYS A 122 16.38 0.26 9.73
N GLU A 123 17.00 1.23 9.07
CA GLU A 123 18.40 1.20 8.64
C GLU A 123 19.08 2.45 9.19
N ASN A 124 20.06 2.25 10.07
CA ASN A 124 20.72 3.32 10.82
C ASN A 124 19.68 4.15 11.60
N GLU A 125 19.62 5.46 11.32
CA GLU A 125 18.72 6.41 11.97
C GLU A 125 17.42 6.68 11.18
N SER A 126 17.21 5.99 10.05
CA SER A 126 16.03 6.20 9.19
C SER A 126 15.20 4.92 9.05
N VAL A 127 13.89 5.10 8.91
CA VAL A 127 12.97 4.00 8.59
C VAL A 127 12.45 4.21 7.18
N LYS A 128 12.58 3.20 6.32
CA LYS A 128 12.23 3.30 4.90
C LYS A 128 11.50 2.06 4.41
N LEU A 129 10.76 2.22 3.31
CA LEU A 129 10.21 1.10 2.56
C LEU A 129 11.34 0.38 1.81
N ARG A 130 11.45 -0.93 2.01
CA ARG A 130 12.49 -1.81 1.46
C ARG A 130 11.90 -3.08 0.87
N SER A 131 12.77 -3.89 0.27
CA SER A 131 12.41 -5.19 -0.32
C SER A 131 11.22 -5.06 -1.29
N PRO A 132 11.32 -4.18 -2.31
CA PRO A 132 10.23 -3.93 -3.24
C PRO A 132 9.83 -5.23 -3.94
N TYR A 133 8.53 -5.44 -4.06
CA TYR A 133 7.97 -6.53 -4.83
C TYR A 133 6.74 -6.08 -5.59
N THR A 134 6.66 -6.41 -6.87
CA THR A 134 5.51 -6.11 -7.72
C THR A 134 4.33 -6.99 -7.34
N PHE A 135 3.33 -6.43 -6.66
CA PHE A 135 2.11 -7.16 -6.32
C PHE A 135 1.26 -7.42 -7.56
N TYR A 136 1.07 -6.37 -8.37
CA TYR A 136 0.41 -6.47 -9.67
C TYR A 136 0.81 -5.28 -10.55
N ASN A 137 0.82 -5.46 -11.88
CA ASN A 137 1.17 -4.40 -12.80
C ASN A 137 0.45 -4.58 -14.14
N THR A 138 -0.60 -3.79 -14.37
CA THR A 138 -1.31 -3.74 -15.65
C THR A 138 -0.59 -2.87 -16.67
N ILE A 139 0.16 -1.85 -16.22
CA ILE A 139 0.76 -0.82 -17.08
C ILE A 139 1.86 -1.41 -17.98
N SER A 140 2.80 -2.14 -17.40
CA SER A 140 3.90 -2.77 -18.13
C SER A 140 3.83 -4.31 -18.14
N GLY A 141 2.69 -4.87 -17.71
CA GLY A 141 2.45 -6.31 -17.66
C GLY A 141 1.41 -6.73 -18.69
N THR A 142 0.12 -6.53 -18.39
CA THR A 142 -0.99 -6.98 -19.25
C THR A 142 -1.35 -5.98 -20.35
N GLY A 143 -1.09 -4.69 -20.13
CA GLY A 143 -1.56 -3.60 -20.99
C GLY A 143 -3.05 -3.29 -20.85
N THR A 144 -3.79 -4.01 -20.01
CA THR A 144 -5.24 -3.88 -19.83
C THR A 144 -5.60 -3.72 -18.35
N PRO A 145 -6.64 -2.93 -18.01
CA PRO A 145 -7.13 -2.84 -16.63
C PRO A 145 -7.48 -4.21 -16.02
N GLN A 146 -7.22 -4.37 -14.73
CA GLN A 146 -7.66 -5.52 -13.96
C GLN A 146 -9.13 -5.38 -13.59
N GLU A 147 -9.93 -6.36 -13.99
CA GLU A 147 -11.37 -6.41 -13.68
C GLU A 147 -11.62 -7.04 -12.31
N ASP A 148 -12.41 -6.34 -11.49
CA ASP A 148 -12.97 -6.78 -10.20
C ASP A 148 -11.98 -7.57 -9.32
N PRO A 149 -10.84 -6.97 -8.94
CA PRO A 149 -9.83 -7.65 -8.13
C PRO A 149 -10.40 -8.10 -6.79
N SER A 150 -10.14 -9.36 -6.39
CA SER A 150 -10.60 -9.88 -5.10
C SER A 150 -9.97 -9.21 -3.88
N PHE A 151 -8.83 -8.54 -4.06
CA PHE A 151 -8.25 -7.69 -3.01
C PHE A 151 -9.04 -6.39 -2.80
N TYR A 152 -9.91 -6.02 -3.74
CA TYR A 152 -10.87 -4.93 -3.58
C TYR A 152 -12.21 -5.44 -3.09
N TYR A 153 -12.79 -6.46 -3.73
CA TYR A 153 -14.05 -7.06 -3.26
C TYR A 153 -14.11 -8.51 -3.73
N VAL A 154 -14.20 -9.45 -2.79
CA VAL A 154 -14.35 -10.87 -3.14
C VAL A 154 -15.83 -11.25 -3.26
N LYS A 155 -16.15 -12.01 -4.32
CA LYS A 155 -17.51 -12.49 -4.59
C LYS A 155 -18.00 -13.49 -3.52
N ASN A 156 -19.29 -13.44 -3.17
CA ASN A 156 -19.88 -14.38 -2.20
C ASN A 156 -19.74 -15.85 -2.60
N SER A 157 -19.80 -16.14 -3.90
CA SER A 157 -19.58 -17.49 -4.43
C SER A 157 -18.19 -18.06 -4.07
N VAL A 158 -17.16 -17.21 -4.06
CA VAL A 158 -15.79 -17.58 -3.66
C VAL A 158 -15.72 -17.83 -2.16
N LEU A 159 -16.30 -16.94 -1.35
CA LEU A 159 -16.36 -17.08 0.12
C LEU A 159 -17.06 -18.38 0.53
N THR A 160 -18.20 -18.67 -0.11
CA THR A 160 -18.99 -19.88 0.15
C THR A 160 -18.22 -21.14 -0.21
N SER A 161 -17.52 -21.12 -1.34
CA SER A 161 -16.76 -22.27 -1.85
C SER A 161 -15.48 -22.53 -1.05
N SER A 162 -14.81 -21.48 -0.56
CA SER A 162 -13.55 -21.59 0.18
C SER A 162 -13.72 -21.72 1.69
N GLY A 163 -14.86 -21.29 2.24
CA GLY A 163 -15.08 -21.16 3.68
C GLY A 163 -14.21 -20.10 4.36
N LYS A 164 -13.57 -19.21 3.59
CA LYS A 164 -12.75 -18.11 4.10
C LYS A 164 -13.57 -16.83 4.25
N THR A 165 -13.12 -15.92 5.11
CA THR A 165 -13.72 -14.60 5.31
C THR A 165 -13.21 -13.59 4.28
N ARG A 166 -13.89 -12.43 4.16
CA ARG A 166 -13.47 -11.33 3.27
C ARG A 166 -12.05 -10.84 3.54
N SER A 167 -11.69 -10.69 4.82
CA SER A 167 -10.35 -10.29 5.27
C SER A 167 -9.22 -11.21 4.80
N TYR A 168 -9.52 -12.44 4.38
CA TYR A 168 -8.53 -13.33 3.76
C TYR A 168 -8.14 -12.86 2.35
N TYR A 169 -9.01 -12.13 1.65
CA TYR A 169 -8.81 -11.69 0.27
C TYR A 169 -8.63 -10.17 0.19
N GLU A 170 -9.54 -9.43 0.82
CA GLU A 170 -9.70 -7.98 0.67
C GLU A 170 -8.66 -7.19 1.48
N ILE A 171 -8.24 -6.06 0.92
CA ILE A 171 -7.37 -5.07 1.57
C ILE A 171 -8.27 -3.90 1.99
N GLU A 172 -8.71 -3.91 3.24
CA GLU A 172 -9.68 -2.93 3.78
C GLU A 172 -9.19 -1.49 3.61
N GLY A 173 -7.90 -1.23 3.82
CA GLY A 173 -7.32 0.10 3.64
C GLY A 173 -7.36 0.60 2.20
N PHE A 174 -7.36 -0.30 1.20
CA PHE A 174 -7.56 0.10 -0.20
C PHE A 174 -9.01 0.53 -0.44
N GLN A 175 -9.99 -0.27 0.01
CA GLN A 175 -11.41 0.08 -0.06
C GLN A 175 -11.70 1.41 0.64
N GLU A 176 -11.13 1.61 1.83
CA GLU A 176 -11.34 2.80 2.66
C GLU A 176 -10.92 4.08 1.93
N ALA A 177 -9.79 4.07 1.23
CA ALA A 177 -9.29 5.24 0.52
C ALA A 177 -9.82 5.38 -0.92
N LEU A 178 -10.22 4.28 -1.57
CA LEU A 178 -10.73 4.33 -2.95
C LEU A 178 -11.98 5.22 -3.08
N LYS A 179 -12.79 5.33 -2.02
CA LYS A 179 -13.98 6.19 -1.98
C LYS A 179 -13.71 7.69 -2.19
N TYR A 180 -12.46 8.13 -2.04
CA TYR A 180 -12.05 9.52 -2.29
C TYR A 180 -11.71 9.80 -3.76
N PHE A 181 -11.78 8.77 -4.61
CA PHE A 181 -11.54 8.86 -6.04
C PHE A 181 -12.84 8.65 -6.82
N LYS A 182 -12.84 9.09 -8.08
CA LYS A 182 -13.92 8.84 -9.04
C LYS A 182 -13.41 8.03 -10.21
N SER A 183 -14.27 7.22 -10.83
CA SER A 183 -13.93 6.51 -12.06
C SER A 183 -14.08 7.40 -13.30
N PHE A 184 -13.31 7.11 -14.34
CA PHE A 184 -13.30 7.87 -15.60
C PHE A 184 -14.45 7.52 -16.55
N ASN A 185 -15.03 6.33 -16.42
CA ASN A 185 -15.97 5.75 -17.39
C ASN A 185 -15.36 5.63 -18.79
N GLN A 186 -14.12 5.18 -18.87
CA GLN A 186 -13.39 5.02 -20.12
C GLN A 186 -13.24 3.53 -20.50
N GLU A 187 -13.05 3.29 -21.78
CA GLU A 187 -12.79 1.95 -22.33
C GLU A 187 -11.35 1.50 -22.04
N ALA A 188 -11.10 0.19 -22.09
CA ALA A 188 -9.85 -0.43 -21.66
C ALA A 188 -8.63 0.00 -22.48
N GLU A 189 -8.84 0.40 -23.73
CA GLU A 189 -7.81 0.80 -24.69
C GLU A 189 -7.36 2.26 -24.52
N VAL A 190 -8.09 3.06 -23.74
CA VAL A 190 -7.73 4.45 -23.49
C VAL A 190 -6.41 4.50 -22.72
N ASP A 191 -5.48 5.33 -23.19
CA ASP A 191 -4.20 5.54 -22.55
C ASP A 191 -4.37 6.01 -21.10
N TYR A 192 -3.55 5.48 -20.20
CA TYR A 192 -3.61 5.88 -18.80
C TYR A 192 -2.93 7.23 -18.56
N ASN A 193 -3.48 7.94 -17.59
CA ASN A 193 -2.86 9.06 -16.88
C ASN A 193 -3.24 8.90 -15.41
N LEU A 194 -2.34 8.31 -14.62
CA LEU A 194 -2.67 7.82 -13.29
C LEU A 194 -3.21 8.94 -12.40
N GLN A 195 -4.32 8.64 -11.73
CA GLN A 195 -5.12 9.63 -11.01
C GLN A 195 -4.65 9.84 -9.56
N GLY A 196 -3.74 9.00 -9.07
CA GLY A 196 -3.19 9.17 -7.75
C GLY A 196 -2.50 7.95 -7.19
N VAL A 197 -2.32 8.00 -5.87
CA VAL A 197 -1.73 6.92 -5.09
C VAL A 197 -2.53 6.69 -3.80
N ILE A 198 -2.68 5.42 -3.42
CA ILE A 198 -3.10 4.99 -2.09
C ILE A 198 -1.96 4.15 -1.51
N ILE A 199 -1.51 4.49 -0.31
CA ILE A 199 -0.47 3.78 0.44
C ILE A 199 -1.13 3.17 1.68
N VAL A 200 -1.18 1.84 1.73
CA VAL A 200 -1.83 1.07 2.78
C VAL A 200 -0.76 0.47 3.69
N PRO A 201 -0.63 0.91 4.97
CA PRO A 201 0.30 0.30 5.92
C PRO A 201 -0.09 -1.16 6.17
N SER A 202 0.86 -1.99 6.61
CA SER A 202 0.63 -3.43 6.74
C SER A 202 -0.57 -3.77 7.63
N LYS A 203 -0.78 -3.02 8.72
CA LYS A 203 -1.93 -3.19 9.63
C LYS A 203 -3.31 -2.97 9.01
N ALA A 204 -3.39 -2.20 7.91
CA ALA A 204 -4.62 -1.95 7.16
C ALA A 204 -4.70 -2.78 5.87
N ALA A 205 -3.71 -3.66 5.66
CA ALA A 205 -3.72 -4.70 4.65
C ALA A 205 -3.88 -6.06 5.33
N PHE A 206 -2.82 -6.89 5.38
CA PHE A 206 -2.90 -8.24 5.94
C PHE A 206 -2.16 -8.43 7.26
N ALA A 207 -1.46 -7.41 7.77
CA ALA A 207 -0.67 -7.49 9.00
C ALA A 207 0.16 -8.79 9.07
N ARG A 208 -0.21 -9.72 9.96
CA ARG A 208 0.33 -11.09 10.02
C ARG A 208 -0.75 -12.16 9.89
N ASP A 209 -1.93 -11.75 9.47
CA ASP A 209 -3.10 -12.61 9.34
C ASP A 209 -2.96 -13.52 8.14
N ALA A 210 -3.72 -14.62 8.15
CA ALA A 210 -3.79 -15.50 6.99
C ALA A 210 -4.44 -14.74 5.82
N HIS A 211 -3.79 -14.78 4.66
CA HIS A 211 -4.26 -14.14 3.43
C HIS A 211 -4.22 -15.08 2.24
N PHE A 212 -4.92 -14.68 1.18
CA PHE A 212 -4.89 -15.33 -0.11
C PHE A 212 -3.51 -15.16 -0.74
N ASN A 213 -3.00 -16.24 -1.34
CA ASN A 213 -1.68 -16.26 -1.93
C ASN A 213 -1.65 -15.55 -3.30
N TYR A 214 -1.70 -14.21 -3.29
CA TYR A 214 -1.65 -13.38 -4.50
C TYR A 214 -0.30 -13.41 -5.21
N ALA A 215 0.80 -13.61 -4.46
CA ALA A 215 2.15 -13.32 -4.95
C ALA A 215 3.11 -14.53 -4.91
N GLY A 216 2.64 -15.69 -4.47
CA GLY A 216 3.48 -16.89 -4.30
C GLY A 216 4.36 -16.87 -3.04
N TYR A 217 4.25 -15.84 -2.19
CA TYR A 217 4.95 -15.73 -0.91
C TYR A 217 4.12 -14.91 0.09
N SER A 218 4.57 -14.89 1.35
CA SER A 218 3.86 -14.20 2.43
C SER A 218 3.83 -12.69 2.23
N LEU A 219 2.64 -12.12 2.29
CA LEU A 219 2.39 -10.67 2.29
C LEU A 219 2.36 -10.06 3.71
N ASN A 220 2.85 -10.81 4.71
CA ASN A 220 2.90 -10.33 6.09
C ASN A 220 3.87 -9.14 6.23
N ASP A 221 3.52 -8.20 7.12
CA ASP A 221 4.27 -6.98 7.42
C ASP A 221 4.52 -6.09 6.17
N ARG A 222 3.75 -6.29 5.09
CA ARG A 222 3.94 -5.54 3.84
C ARG A 222 3.02 -4.32 3.75
N THR A 223 3.63 -3.16 3.52
CA THR A 223 2.96 -1.93 3.10
C THR A 223 2.74 -1.96 1.58
N PHE A 224 1.56 -1.57 1.12
CA PHE A 224 1.17 -1.56 -0.30
C PHE A 224 1.13 -0.13 -0.83
N VAL A 225 1.66 0.10 -2.02
CA VAL A 225 1.58 1.36 -2.75
C VAL A 225 0.82 1.10 -4.05
N PHE A 226 -0.46 1.49 -4.08
CA PHE A 226 -1.32 1.43 -5.25
C PHE A 226 -1.18 2.73 -6.03
N ASN A 227 -0.58 2.68 -7.22
CA ASN A 227 -0.53 3.80 -8.15
C ASN A 227 -1.42 3.48 -9.35
N PHE A 228 -2.51 4.22 -9.51
CA PHE A 228 -3.66 3.70 -10.24
C PHE A 228 -4.50 4.75 -10.96
N GLN A 229 -5.40 4.24 -11.80
CA GLN A 229 -6.55 4.90 -12.39
C GLN A 229 -7.71 3.91 -12.46
N VAL A 230 -8.90 4.31 -12.01
CA VAL A 230 -10.14 3.55 -12.12
C VAL A 230 -10.81 3.89 -13.44
N TYR A 231 -10.74 2.97 -14.40
CA TYR A 231 -11.27 3.17 -15.73
C TYR A 231 -12.80 3.19 -15.70
N LYS A 232 -13.40 2.24 -14.99
CA LYS A 232 -14.85 2.07 -14.97
C LYS A 232 -15.31 1.57 -13.59
N THR A 233 -16.51 1.96 -13.20
CA THR A 233 -17.21 1.40 -12.05
C THR A 233 -18.68 1.16 -12.40
N SER A 234 -19.29 0.16 -11.77
CA SER A 234 -20.71 -0.16 -11.98
C SER A 234 -21.27 -0.87 -10.76
N ALA A 235 -22.54 -0.60 -10.44
CA ALA A 235 -23.26 -1.31 -9.40
C ALA A 235 -23.20 -2.82 -9.63
N ARG A 236 -22.86 -3.58 -8.58
CA ARG A 236 -22.82 -5.04 -8.63
C ARG A 236 -24.24 -5.59 -8.67
N THR A 237 -24.58 -6.30 -9.74
CA THR A 237 -25.92 -6.88 -9.95
C THR A 237 -26.04 -8.33 -9.47
N SER A 238 -24.91 -9.00 -9.22
CA SER A 238 -24.84 -10.35 -8.67
C SER A 238 -23.55 -10.52 -7.86
N ASP A 239 -23.65 -11.17 -6.71
CA ASP A 239 -22.56 -11.42 -5.76
C ASP A 239 -22.23 -12.93 -5.65
#